data_AF-A0A7H1N3X0-F1
#
_entry.id   AF-A0A7H1N3X0-F1
#
_cell.length_a   1.000
_cell.length_b   1.000
_cell.length_c   1.000
_cell.angle_alpha   90.00
_cell.angle_beta   90.00
_cell.angle_gamma   90.00
#
_symmetry.space_group_name_H-M   'P 1'
#
loop_
_entity.id
_entity.type
_entity.pdbx_description
1 polymer ?
#
loop_
_entity_poly.entity_id
_entity_poly.type
_entity_poly.pdbx_seq_one_letter_code
_entity_poly.pdbx_strand_id
1 'polypeptide(L)' 'MTLGEMTIGALQLRQVPAVVNEQPIGVSLLGMSFLSRLDGYAVQGGVMILNW' A
#
# COMPACT_ATOMS: atom_id res chain seq x y z
N MET A 1 -14.53 2.91 2.58
CA MET A 1 -14.01 4.24 2.97
C MET A 1 -12.66 4.48 2.29
N THR A 2 -12.17 5.71 2.30
CA THR A 2 -10.88 6.07 1.71
C THR A 2 -9.97 6.73 2.75
N LEU A 3 -8.68 6.46 2.64
CA LEU A 3 -7.62 7.25 3.26
C LEU A 3 -7.34 8.47 2.37
N GLY A 4 -7.24 9.65 2.97
CA GLY A 4 -7.11 10.90 2.22
C GLY A 4 -5.88 10.93 1.32
N GLU A 5 -4.73 10.56 1.86
CA GLU A 5 -3.45 10.55 1.17
C GLU A 5 -2.53 9.44 1.71
N MET A 6 -1.71 8.87 0.82
CA MET A 6 -0.61 7.96 1.14
C MET A 6 0.62 8.36 0.35
N THR A 7 1.78 8.37 1.00
CA THR A 7 3.06 8.73 0.38
C THR A 7 4.11 7.66 0.65
N ILE A 8 4.78 7.20 -0.41
CA ILE A 8 5.90 6.23 -0.35
C ILE A 8 7.05 6.79 -1.20
N GLY A 9 8.09 7.31 -0.55
CA GLY A 9 9.15 8.04 -1.26
C GLY A 9 8.55 9.23 -2.03
N ALA A 10 8.73 9.24 -3.36
CA ALA A 10 8.15 10.25 -4.25
C ALA A 10 6.75 9.89 -4.79
N LEU A 11 6.24 8.68 -4.52
CA LEU A 11 4.90 8.27 -4.92
C LEU A 11 3.87 8.93 -3.98
N GLN A 12 2.92 9.66 -4.55
CA GLN A 12 1.80 10.25 -3.83
C GLN A 12 0.48 9.73 -4.40
N LEU A 13 -0.36 9.14 -3.54
CA LEU A 13 -1.69 8.65 -3.90
C LEU A 13 -2.73 9.35 -3.05
N ARG A 14 -3.86 9.72 -3.66
CA ARG A 14 -5.00 10.34 -2.98
C ARG A 14 -6.21 9.41 -3.02
N GLN A 15 -7.10 9.56 -2.03
CA GLN A 15 -8.36 8.81 -1.95
C GLN A 15 -8.13 7.28 -2.03
N VAL A 16 -7.17 6.78 -1.25
CA VAL A 16 -6.76 5.37 -1.29
C VAL A 16 -7.83 4.51 -0.61
N PRO A 17 -8.43 3.52 -1.30
CA PRO A 17 -9.36 2.58 -0.67
C PRO A 17 -8.71 1.87 0.51
N ALA A 18 -9.36 1.94 1.67
CA ALA A 18 -8.86 1.38 2.92
C ALA A 18 -10.01 0.78 3.74
N VAL A 19 -9.64 -0.20 4.58
CA VAL A 19 -10.52 -0.81 5.59
C VAL A 19 -9.78 -0.73 6.92
N VAL A 20 -10.49 -0.30 7.97
CA VAL A 20 -10.01 -0.23 9.35
C VAL A 20 -10.64 -1.42 10.02
N ASN A 21 -9.79 -2.33 10.49
CA ASN A 21 -10.26 -3.44 11.28
C ASN A 21 -10.56 -2.95 12.70
N GLU A 22 -11.73 -3.27 13.22
CA GLU A 22 -12.14 -2.93 14.59
C GLU A 22 -11.51 -3.88 15.62
N GLN A 23 -10.95 -5.01 15.16
CA GLN A 23 -10.18 -5.94 15.97
C GLN A 23 -8.73 -5.46 16.12
N PRO A 24 -8.06 -5.71 17.26
CA PRO A 24 -6.68 -5.29 17.46
C PRO A 24 -5.75 -6.03 16.50
N ILE A 25 -5.19 -5.26 15.57
CA ILE A 25 -4.06 -5.63 14.74
C ILE A 25 -2.90 -4.70 15.13
N GLY A 26 -1.72 -5.28 15.40
CA GLY A 26 -0.55 -4.50 15.85
C GLY A 26 0.11 -3.65 14.77
N VAL A 27 -0.31 -3.76 13.51
CA VAL A 27 0.35 -3.15 12.34
C VAL A 27 -0.62 -2.97 11.18
N SER A 28 -0.61 -1.79 10.56
CA SER A 28 -1.39 -1.56 9.32
C SER A 28 -0.85 -2.42 8.17
N LEU A 29 -1.75 -2.98 7.36
CA LEU A 29 -1.40 -3.86 6.24
C LEU A 29 -1.58 -3.14 4.90
N LEU A 30 -0.57 -3.25 4.04
CA LEU A 30 -0.65 -2.80 2.66
C LEU A 30 -1.08 -3.98 1.77
N GLY A 31 -2.28 -3.90 1.22
CA GLY A 31 -2.89 -5.00 0.49
C GLY A 31 -2.58 -5.03 -1.01
N MET A 32 -2.97 -6.13 -1.65
CA MET A 32 -2.86 -6.34 -3.10
C MET A 32 -3.56 -5.26 -3.93
N SER A 33 -4.62 -4.63 -3.41
CA SER A 33 -5.34 -3.56 -4.09
C SER A 33 -4.51 -2.27 -4.25
N PHE A 34 -3.50 -2.08 -3.40
CA PHE A 34 -2.49 -1.04 -3.61
C PHE A 34 -1.48 -1.48 -4.67
N LEU A 35 -0.94 -2.70 -4.53
CA LEU A 35 0.11 -3.21 -5.42
C LEU A 35 -0.34 -3.29 -6.89
N SER A 36 -1.63 -3.56 -7.13
CA SER A 36 -2.21 -3.57 -8.49
C SER A 36 -2.29 -2.20 -9.16
N ARG A 37 -2.00 -1.10 -8.46
CA ARG A 37 -1.95 0.26 -9.02
C ARG A 37 -0.56 0.64 -9.53
N LEU A 38 0.44 -0.16 -9.21
CA LEU A 38 1.82 0.03 -9.63
C LEU A 38 2.00 -0.57 -11.03
N ASP A 39 2.95 -0.04 -11.80
CA ASP A 39 3.37 -0.65 -13.08
C ASP A 39 3.93 -2.06 -12.86
N GLY A 40 4.55 -2.29 -11.69
CA GLY A 40 4.92 -3.62 -11.24
C GLY A 40 5.55 -3.63 -9.86
N TYR A 41 5.69 -4.82 -9.29
CA TYR A 41 6.47 -5.03 -8.07
C TYR A 41 7.20 -6.37 -8.14
N ALA A 42 8.31 -6.48 -7.42
CA ALA A 42 9.08 -7.71 -7.29
C ALA A 42 9.47 -7.93 -5.82
N VAL A 43 9.59 -9.20 -5.43
CA VAL A 43 10.11 -9.60 -4.13
C VAL A 43 11.24 -10.60 -4.36
N GLN A 44 12.46 -10.22 -3.99
CA GLN A 44 13.64 -11.07 -4.17
C GLN A 44 14.61 -10.87 -3.01
N GLY A 45 15.10 -11.97 -2.42
CA GLY A 45 16.10 -11.92 -1.35
C GLY A 45 15.67 -11.13 -0.11
N GLY A 46 14.37 -11.07 0.20
CA GLY A 46 13.84 -10.28 1.32
C GLY A 46 13.68 -8.79 1.03
N VAL A 47 13.95 -8.35 -0.21
CA VAL A 47 13.76 -6.97 -0.66
C VAL A 47 12.50 -6.89 -1.52
N MET A 48 11.67 -5.88 -1.26
CA MET A 48 10.55 -5.51 -2.12
C MET A 48 10.94 -4.31 -2.98
N ILE A 49 10.76 -4.44 -4.30
CA ILE A 49 10.96 -3.39 -5.29
C ILE A 49 9.59 -3.01 -5.84
N LEU A 50 9.28 -1.72 -5.84
CA LEU A 50 8.05 -1.16 -6.38
C LEU A 50 8.40 -0.30 -7.61
N ASN A 51 7.66 -0.43 -8.70
CA ASN A 51 7.82 0.34 -9.93
C ASN A 51 6.51 1.07 -10.23
N TRP A 52 6.54 2.40 -10.40
CA TRP A 52 5.37 3.26 -10.50
C TRP A 52 5.65 4.51 -11.34
#